data_AF-E8R833-F1
#
_entry.id   AF-E8R833-F1
#
_cell.length_a   1.000
_cell.length_b   1.000
_cell.length_c   1.000
_cell.angle_alpha   90.00
_cell.angle_beta   90.00
_cell.angle_gamma   90.00
#
_symmetry.space_group_name_H-M   'P 1'
#
loop_
_entity.id
_entity.type
_entity.pdbx_description
1 polymer ?
#
loop_
_entity_poly.entity_id
_entity_poly.type
_entity_poly.pdbx_seq_one_letter_code
_entity_poly.pdbx_strand_id
1 'polypeptide(L)'
;MSQRLHGFKARGIAFPLLLALGVAVLSASIVILILSLGYMGSAMVGLSLLAALIGFSLLSASLYILRLAAYVYAAERKGEGEEKGLEKK
;
A
#
# COMPACT_ATOMS: atom_id res chain seq x y z
N MET A 1 1.80 -29.45 22.93
CA MET A 1 2.54 -28.18 23.05
C MET A 1 2.17 -27.33 21.84
N SER A 2 1.18 -26.45 22.03
CA SER A 2 0.36 -25.82 20.99
C SER A 2 0.98 -24.50 20.51
N GLN A 3 1.35 -24.41 19.23
CA GLN A 3 1.70 -23.15 18.56
C GLN A 3 1.14 -23.09 17.13
N ARG A 4 -0.13 -23.46 16.94
CA ARG A 4 -0.76 -23.53 15.61
C ARG A 4 -2.07 -22.74 15.47
N LEU A 5 -2.26 -21.60 16.14
CA LEU A 5 -3.53 -20.86 15.98
C LEU A 5 -3.45 -19.31 15.99
N HIS A 6 -2.30 -18.69 15.68
CA HIS A 6 -2.26 -17.22 15.49
C HIS A 6 -2.14 -16.77 14.01
N GLY A 7 -2.09 -17.71 13.06
CA GLY A 7 -1.92 -17.40 11.63
C GLY A 7 -3.20 -17.05 10.86
N PHE A 8 -4.39 -17.31 11.40
CA PHE A 8 -5.64 -17.18 10.64
C PHE A 8 -6.35 -15.83 10.83
N LYS A 9 -6.15 -15.16 11.98
CA LYS A 9 -6.78 -13.86 12.26
C LYS A 9 -6.08 -12.68 11.61
N ALA A 10 -4.83 -12.85 11.18
CA ALA A 10 -4.04 -11.81 10.51
C ALA A 10 -4.52 -11.52 9.07
N ARG A 11 -5.22 -12.46 8.44
CA ARG A 11 -5.70 -12.37 7.05
C ARG A 11 -6.70 -11.22 6.84
N GLY A 12 -7.80 -11.21 7.58
CA GLY A 12 -8.84 -10.17 7.46
C GLY A 12 -8.41 -8.75 7.89
N ILE A 13 -7.33 -8.60 8.65
CA ILE A 13 -6.84 -7.29 9.15
C ILE A 13 -5.71 -6.74 8.25
N ALA A 14 -4.98 -7.61 7.55
CA ALA A 14 -3.86 -7.20 6.72
C ALA A 14 -4.30 -6.30 5.55
N PHE A 15 -5.44 -6.61 4.91
CA PHE A 15 -5.97 -5.82 3.81
C PHE A 15 -6.28 -4.36 4.17
N PRO A 16 -7.15 -4.05 5.17
CA PRO A 16 -7.44 -2.67 5.53
C PRO A 16 -6.21 -1.92 6.06
N LEU A 17 -5.28 -2.64 6.72
CA LEU A 17 -4.03 -2.06 7.21
C LEU A 17 -3.11 -1.63 6.06
N LEU A 18 -2.89 -2.50 5.07
CA LEU A 18 -2.10 -2.20 3.86
C LEU A 18 -2.73 -1.08 3.03
N LEU A 19 -4.07 -1.08 2.94
CA LEU A 19 -4.82 -0.04 2.24
C LEU A 19 -4.65 1.32 2.93
N ALA A 20 -4.85 1.38 4.25
CA ALA A 20 -4.68 2.61 5.02
C ALA A 20 -3.24 3.14 4.94
N LEU A 21 -2.25 2.26 5.03
CA LEU A 21 -0.84 2.61 4.88
C LEU A 21 -0.55 3.16 3.47
N GLY A 22 -1.04 2.50 2.42
CA GLY A 22 -0.88 2.95 1.03
C GLY A 22 -1.44 4.34 0.80
N VAL A 23 -2.66 4.61 1.29
CA VAL A 23 -3.33 5.92 1.18
C VAL A 23 -2.59 7.01 1.97
N ALA A 24 -2.10 6.69 3.17
CA ALA A 24 -1.32 7.63 3.97
C ALA A 24 -0.01 8.02 3.27
N VAL A 25 0.73 7.05 2.74
CA VAL A 25 1.97 7.29 1.99
C VAL A 25 1.70 8.07 0.70
N LEU A 26 0.60 7.76 0.00
CA LEU A 26 0.17 8.48 -1.20
C LEU A 26 -0.06 9.96 -0.91
N SER A 27 -0.81 10.26 0.16
CA SER A 27 -1.12 11.62 0.57
C SER A 27 0.14 12.40 0.94
N ALA A 28 1.04 11.79 1.72
CA ALA A 28 2.33 12.38 2.06
C ALA A 28 3.19 12.66 0.82
N SER A 29 3.19 11.74 -0.16
CA SER A 29 3.92 11.90 -1.42
C SER A 29 3.43 13.11 -2.20
N ILE A 30 2.10 13.30 -2.30
CA ILE A 30 1.50 14.44 -3.00
C ILE A 30 1.91 15.76 -2.34
N VAL A 31 1.88 15.84 -1.01
CA VAL A 31 2.29 17.04 -0.26
C VAL A 31 3.76 17.38 -0.52
N ILE A 32 4.65 16.37 -0.51
CA ILE A 32 6.08 16.55 -0.80
C ILE A 32 6.29 17.07 -2.22
N LEU A 33 5.54 16.56 -3.21
CA LEU A 33 5.62 17.03 -4.59
C LEU A 33 5.15 18.48 -4.75
N ILE A 34 4.10 18.88 -4.04
CA ILE A 34 3.63 20.27 -4.02
C ILE A 34 4.67 21.20 -3.40
N LEU A 35 5.28 20.80 -2.28
CA LEU A 35 6.38 21.54 -1.66
C LEU A 35 7.59 21.67 -2.59
N SER A 36 7.91 20.60 -3.33
CA SER A 36 8.96 20.61 -4.36
C SER A 36 8.73 21.67 -5.43
N LEU A 37 7.49 21.81 -5.93
CA LEU A 37 7.11 22.86 -6.88
C LEU A 37 7.29 24.25 -6.28
N GLY A 38 6.98 24.43 -4.99
CA GLY A 38 7.21 25.67 -4.24
C GLY A 38 8.70 26.04 -4.12
N TYR A 39 9.57 25.07 -3.83
CA TYR A 39 11.03 25.29 -3.76
C TYR A 39 11.64 25.74 -5.10
N MET A 40 11.01 25.35 -6.22
CA MET A 40 11.42 25.73 -7.57
C MET A 40 11.26 27.24 -7.81
N GLY A 41 10.30 27.89 -7.16
CA GLY A 41 10.11 29.35 -7.21
C GLY A 41 11.19 30.16 -6.46
N SER A 42 11.97 29.51 -5.59
CA SER A 42 12.96 30.17 -4.72
C SER A 42 14.41 29.98 -5.19
N ALA A 43 14.63 29.65 -6.47
CA ALA A 43 15.93 29.34 -7.09
C ALA A 43 16.71 28.15 -6.48
N MET A 44 16.08 27.36 -5.59
CA MET A 44 16.67 26.16 -5.00
C MET A 44 16.34 24.90 -5.83
N VAL A 45 16.85 24.85 -7.07
CA VAL A 45 16.57 23.78 -8.03
C VAL A 45 17.03 22.39 -7.52
N GLY A 46 18.15 22.33 -6.79
CA GLY A 46 18.66 21.07 -6.24
C GLY A 46 17.72 20.44 -5.19
N LEU A 47 17.15 21.27 -4.31
CA LEU A 47 16.21 20.80 -3.28
C LEU A 47 14.86 20.41 -3.87
N SER A 48 14.39 21.11 -4.91
CA SER A 48 13.18 20.69 -5.63
C SER A 48 13.40 19.35 -6.34
N LEU A 49 14.54 19.14 -7.01
CA LEU A 49 14.81 17.85 -7.64
C LEU A 49 14.88 16.70 -6.62
N LEU A 50 15.51 16.94 -5.47
CA LEU A 50 15.60 15.95 -4.40
C LEU A 50 14.21 15.63 -3.81
N ALA A 51 13.39 16.64 -3.55
CA ALA A 51 12.03 16.45 -3.06
C ALA A 51 11.13 15.75 -4.10
N ALA A 52 11.26 16.08 -5.38
CA ALA A 52 10.57 15.39 -6.46
C ALA A 52 10.95 13.90 -6.55
N LEU A 53 12.24 13.58 -6.44
CA LEU A 53 12.74 12.21 -6.39
C LEU A 53 12.16 11.43 -5.21
N ILE A 54 12.19 12.02 -4.01
CA ILE A 54 11.62 11.41 -2.80
C ILE A 54 10.12 11.18 -2.97
N GLY A 55 9.39 12.18 -3.46
CA GLY A 55 7.95 12.08 -3.72
C GLY A 55 7.63 11.00 -4.75
N PHE A 56 8.40 10.89 -5.82
CA PHE A 56 8.20 9.86 -6.85
C PHE A 56 8.54 8.45 -6.33
N SER A 57 9.60 8.30 -5.55
CA SER A 57 9.94 7.03 -4.90
C SER A 57 8.85 6.57 -3.92
N LEU A 58 8.33 7.48 -3.10
CA LEU A 58 7.24 7.18 -2.17
C LEU A 58 5.92 6.88 -2.91
N LEU A 59 5.64 7.59 -4.01
CA LEU A 59 4.50 7.31 -4.88
C LEU A 59 4.59 5.90 -5.49
N SER A 60 5.76 5.54 -6.02
CA SER A 60 6.02 4.19 -6.56
C SER A 60 5.85 3.11 -5.48
N ALA A 61 6.37 3.35 -4.27
CA ALA A 61 6.21 2.44 -3.14
C ALA A 61 4.74 2.29 -2.72
N SER A 62 3.97 3.38 -2.65
CA SER A 62 2.53 3.34 -2.35
C SER A 62 1.75 2.52 -3.37
N LEU A 63 2.01 2.73 -4.67
CA LEU A 63 1.37 1.95 -5.74
C LEU A 63 1.73 0.45 -5.65
N TYR A 64 2.97 0.12 -5.27
CA TYR A 64 3.38 -1.25 -5.04
C TYR A 64 2.63 -1.90 -3.85
N ILE A 65 2.48 -1.17 -2.75
CA ILE A 65 1.71 -1.62 -1.57
C ILE A 65 0.23 -1.82 -1.92
N LEU A 66 -0.37 -0.90 -2.69
CA LEU A 66 -1.76 -1.03 -3.16
C LEU A 66 -1.94 -2.25 -4.08
N ARG A 67 -0.97 -2.51 -4.96
CA ARG A 67 -0.96 -3.71 -5.79
C ARG A 67 -0.89 -4.97 -4.95
N LEU A 68 -0.04 -5.00 -3.93
CA LEU A 68 0.04 -6.09 -2.94
C LEU A 68 -1.29 -6.30 -2.22
N ALA A 69 -1.93 -5.22 -1.77
CA ALA A 69 -3.24 -5.29 -1.12
C ALA A 69 -4.29 -5.93 -2.05
N ALA A 70 -4.31 -5.54 -3.33
CA ALA A 70 -5.20 -6.14 -4.33
C ALA A 70 -4.91 -7.62 -4.58
N TYR A 71 -3.62 -8.03 -4.61
CA TYR A 71 -3.25 -9.45 -4.72
C TYR A 71 -3.70 -10.26 -3.50
N VAL A 72 -3.49 -9.75 -2.29
CA VAL A 72 -3.94 -10.42 -1.05
C VAL A 72 -5.46 -10.56 -1.06
N TYR A 73 -6.19 -9.50 -1.40
CA TYR A 73 -7.65 -9.54 -1.51
C TYR A 73 -8.14 -10.59 -2.53
N ALA A 74 -7.52 -10.65 -3.70
CA ALA A 74 -7.85 -11.64 -4.72
C ALA A 74 -7.50 -13.07 -4.26
N ALA A 75 -6.39 -13.26 -3.56
CA ALA A 75 -5.98 -14.56 -3.02
C ALA A 75 -6.92 -15.07 -1.92
N GLU A 76 -7.36 -14.19 -1.01
CA GLU A 76 -8.34 -14.52 0.03
C GLU A 76 -9.69 -14.90 -0.59
N ARG A 77 -10.17 -14.15 -1.58
CA ARG A 77 -11.41 -14.49 -2.29
C ARG A 77 -11.34 -15.79 -3.10
N LYS A 78 -10.16 -16.14 -3.63
CA LYS A 78 -9.98 -17.40 -4.38
C LYS A 78 -10.08 -18.63 -3.45
N GLY A 79 -9.61 -18.52 -2.21
CA GLY A 79 -9.72 -19.57 -1.20
C GLY A 79 -11.17 -19.78 -0.71
N GLU A 80 -11.93 -18.70 -0.53
CA GLU A 80 -13.34 -18.77 -0.11
C GLU A 80 -14.28 -19.35 -1.20
N GLY A 81 -13.87 -19.27 -2.47
CA GLY A 81 -14.61 -19.84 -3.60
C GLY A 81 -14.51 -21.37 -3.70
N GLU A 82 -13.40 -21.97 -3.27
CA GLU A 82 -13.23 -23.44 -3.27
C GLU A 82 -13.96 -24.11 -2.10
N GLU A 83 -13.97 -23.50 -0.90
CA GLU A 83 -14.67 -24.07 0.26
C GLU A 83 -16.20 -24.08 0.06
N LYS A 84 -16.78 -23.08 -0.61
CA LYS A 84 -18.22 -23.05 -0.92
C LYS A 84 -18.64 -23.98 -2.07
N GLY A 85 -17.69 -24.46 -2.87
CA GLY A 85 -17.94 -25.42 -3.94
C GLY A 85 -18.05 -26.87 -3.46
N LEU A 86 -17.50 -27.18 -2.28
CA LEU A 86 -17.49 -28.52 -1.69
C LEU A 86 -18.70 -28.82 -0.78
N GLU A 87 -19.41 -27.81 -0.28
CA GLU A 87 -20.66 -28.02 0.48
C GLU A 87 -21.92 -28.20 -0.40
N LYS A 88 -21.81 -28.04 -1.72
CA LYS A 88 -22.93 -28.17 -2.67
C LYS A 88 -22.86 -29.39 -3.59
N LYS A 89 -21.97 -30.35 -3.32
CA LYS A 89 -21.86 -31.60 -4.09
C LYS A 89 -22.14 -32.81 -3.21
#